data_AF-A0A496BJW4-F1
#
_entry.id   AF-A0A496BJW4-F1
#
_cell.length_a   1.000
_cell.length_b   1.000
_cell.length_c   1.000
_cell.angle_alpha   90.00
_cell.angle_beta   90.00
_cell.angle_gamma   90.00
#
_symmetry.space_group_name_H-M   'P 1'
#
loop_
_entity.id
_entity.type
_entity.pdbx_description
1 polymer ?
#
loop_
_entity_poly.entity_id
_entity_poly.type
_entity_poly.pdbx_seq_one_letter_code
_entity_poly.pdbx_strand_id
1 'polypeptide(L)'
;MNSQTHCEHYLQRLRRTQESAAATPELSLFPHLQAFLEELSVDHFNRNTIRFVQEPRRLDQIGRPDFVAMDGLLPIGYIEAEAYGRDLNNLTGHAREQNARFIQNLDNFILTNFVDFQLWTEGRLRAEASLTDGTENFEALLERFLNAEPIQIATPEALAGYLARRTRELQTQVATT
;
A
#
# COMPACT_ATOMS: atom_id res chain seq x y z
N MET A 1 -3.18 -5.22 -21.13
CA MET A 1 -2.99 -6.70 -21.02
C MET A 1 -4.06 -7.23 -20.05
N ASN A 2 -4.40 -8.53 -19.98
CA ASN A 2 -5.35 -8.98 -18.95
C ASN A 2 -4.65 -9.05 -17.57
N SER A 3 -5.39 -8.82 -16.48
CA SER A 3 -4.91 -8.83 -15.10
C SER A 3 -4.16 -10.11 -14.72
N GLN A 4 -4.64 -11.26 -15.19
CA GLN A 4 -3.97 -12.56 -15.04
C GLN A 4 -2.53 -12.54 -15.57
N THR A 5 -2.32 -11.97 -16.75
CA THR A 5 -0.99 -11.89 -17.36
C THR A 5 -0.05 -11.02 -16.53
N HIS A 6 -0.52 -9.89 -15.98
CA HIS A 6 0.30 -9.08 -15.07
C HIS A 6 0.70 -9.86 -13.81
N CYS A 7 -0.24 -10.61 -13.21
CA CYS A 7 0.04 -11.41 -12.02
C CYS A 7 1.07 -12.51 -12.30
N GLU A 8 0.94 -13.23 -13.41
CA GLU A 8 1.89 -14.27 -13.82
C GLU A 8 3.30 -13.70 -14.04
N HIS A 9 3.40 -12.58 -14.76
CA HIS A 9 4.67 -11.89 -14.99
C HIS A 9 5.28 -11.37 -13.69
N TYR A 10 4.47 -10.78 -12.80
CA TYR A 10 4.91 -10.30 -11.50
C TYR A 10 5.48 -11.44 -10.64
N LEU A 11 4.74 -12.54 -10.48
CA LEU A 11 5.22 -13.71 -9.73
C LEU A 11 6.48 -14.31 -10.35
N GLN A 12 6.63 -14.28 -11.68
CA GLN A 12 7.86 -14.71 -12.33
C GLN A 12 9.05 -13.78 -12.02
N ARG A 13 8.85 -12.45 -12.02
CA ARG A 13 9.88 -11.47 -11.65
C ARG A 13 10.33 -11.64 -10.20
N LEU A 14 9.38 -11.89 -9.28
CA LEU A 14 9.69 -12.19 -7.87
C LEU A 14 10.55 -13.44 -7.75
N ARG A 15 10.11 -14.58 -8.30
CA ARG A 15 10.85 -15.85 -8.25
C ARG A 15 12.29 -15.71 -8.76
N ARG A 16 12.47 -15.07 -9.91
CA ARG A 16 13.80 -14.83 -10.49
C ARG A 16 14.70 -14.00 -9.59
N THR A 17 14.15 -13.03 -8.88
CA THR A 17 14.92 -12.18 -7.97
C THR A 17 15.34 -12.95 -6.72
N GLN A 18 14.48 -13.84 -6.22
CA GLN A 18 14.77 -14.69 -5.07
C GLN A 18 15.83 -15.75 -5.32
N GLU A 19 16.00 -16.19 -6.57
CA GLU A 19 17.08 -17.11 -6.96
C GLU A 19 18.48 -16.48 -6.79
N SER A 20 18.56 -15.15 -6.73
CA SER A 20 19.82 -14.45 -6.50
C SER A 20 20.20 -14.48 -5.01
N ALA A 21 21.36 -15.04 -4.70
CA ALA A 21 21.91 -15.05 -3.33
C ALA A 21 22.23 -13.66 -2.76
N ALA A 22 22.29 -12.62 -3.61
CA ALA A 22 22.50 -11.24 -3.19
C ALA A 22 21.19 -10.47 -2.94
N ALA A 23 20.03 -11.06 -3.24
CA ALA A 23 18.74 -10.42 -3.04
C ALA A 23 18.31 -10.48 -1.57
N THR A 24 17.71 -9.39 -1.11
CA THR A 24 17.02 -9.33 0.18
C THR A 24 15.57 -9.83 0.02
N PRO A 25 14.98 -10.45 1.06
CA PRO A 25 13.59 -10.93 1.01
C PRO A 25 12.52 -9.83 0.89
N GLU A 26 12.91 -8.57 1.05
CA GLU A 26 12.02 -7.39 1.09
C GLU A 26 12.44 -6.36 0.04
N LEU A 27 13.50 -5.59 0.30
CA LEU A 27 13.90 -4.43 -0.52
C LEU A 27 14.18 -4.78 -1.99
N SER A 28 14.69 -5.97 -2.29
CA SER A 28 14.97 -6.39 -3.67
C SER A 28 13.69 -6.66 -4.47
N LEU A 29 12.55 -6.83 -3.80
CA LEU A 29 11.25 -7.08 -4.41
C LEU A 29 10.40 -5.81 -4.57
N PHE A 30 10.77 -4.72 -3.91
CA PHE A 30 10.06 -3.44 -3.96
C PHE A 30 9.87 -2.91 -5.39
N PRO A 31 10.89 -2.91 -6.28
CA PRO A 31 10.70 -2.46 -7.65
C PRO A 31 9.68 -3.29 -8.44
N HIS A 32 9.57 -4.59 -8.13
CA HIS A 32 8.61 -5.47 -8.80
C HIS A 32 7.19 -5.20 -8.34
N LEU A 33 6.99 -4.99 -7.03
CA LEU A 33 5.69 -4.63 -6.48
C LEU A 33 5.22 -3.28 -7.04
N GLN A 34 6.10 -2.29 -7.07
CA GLN A 34 5.79 -0.98 -7.65
C GLN A 34 5.37 -1.10 -9.11
N ALA A 35 6.20 -1.74 -9.95
CA ALA A 35 5.90 -1.89 -11.37
C ALA A 35 4.58 -2.65 -11.58
N PHE A 36 4.34 -3.72 -10.82
CA PHE A 36 3.10 -4.48 -10.89
C PHE A 36 1.85 -3.65 -10.60
N LEU A 37 1.87 -2.88 -9.50
CA LEU A 37 0.74 -2.03 -9.12
C LEU A 37 0.52 -0.87 -10.10
N GLU A 38 1.59 -0.25 -10.61
CA GLU A 38 1.49 0.82 -11.61
C GLU A 38 1.00 0.30 -12.96
N GLU A 39 1.56 -0.81 -13.45
CA GLU A 39 1.14 -1.46 -14.70
C GLU A 39 -0.35 -1.85 -14.64
N LEU A 40 -0.80 -2.50 -13.56
CA LEU A 40 -2.21 -2.87 -13.39
C LEU A 40 -3.13 -1.66 -13.28
N SER A 41 -2.71 -0.61 -12.55
CA SER A 41 -3.49 0.62 -12.43
C SER A 41 -3.79 1.24 -13.79
N VAL A 42 -2.82 1.21 -14.72
CA VAL A 42 -2.98 1.71 -16.08
C VAL A 42 -3.79 0.75 -16.93
N ASP A 43 -3.34 -0.50 -17.06
CA ASP A 43 -3.84 -1.45 -18.06
C ASP A 43 -5.23 -2.00 -17.75
N HIS A 44 -5.57 -2.13 -16.47
CA HIS A 44 -6.82 -2.74 -16.03
C HIS A 44 -7.80 -1.71 -15.44
N PHE A 45 -7.33 -0.80 -14.59
CA PHE A 45 -8.20 0.18 -13.93
C PHE A 45 -8.32 1.53 -14.67
N ASN A 46 -7.56 1.74 -15.74
CA ASN A 46 -7.52 3.00 -16.50
C ASN A 46 -7.20 4.24 -15.61
N ARG A 47 -6.32 4.06 -14.61
CA ARG A 47 -5.88 5.08 -13.65
C ARG A 47 -4.41 5.45 -13.89
N ASN A 48 -4.16 6.18 -14.99
CA ASN A 48 -2.80 6.52 -15.43
C ASN A 48 -2.07 7.59 -14.60
N THR A 49 -2.76 8.24 -13.67
CA THR A 49 -2.21 9.24 -12.75
C THR A 49 -1.66 8.65 -11.46
N ILE A 50 -1.94 7.37 -11.18
CA ILE A 50 -1.52 6.72 -9.95
C ILE A 50 -0.03 6.39 -10.00
N ARG A 51 0.69 6.75 -8.94
CA ARG A 51 2.10 6.43 -8.73
C ARG A 51 2.30 5.88 -7.34
N PHE A 52 3.23 4.95 -7.20
CA PHE A 52 3.61 4.38 -5.91
C PHE A 52 5.03 4.85 -5.56
N VAL A 53 5.15 5.66 -4.52
CA VAL A 53 6.44 6.23 -4.10
C VAL A 53 7.00 5.40 -2.96
N GLN A 54 8.19 4.83 -3.16
CA GLN A 54 8.96 4.11 -2.13
C GLN A 54 9.53 5.06 -1.08
N GLU A 55 9.66 4.55 0.15
CA GLU A 55 10.21 5.27 1.30
C GLU A 55 9.69 6.72 1.42
N PRO A 56 8.35 6.92 1.50
CA PRO A 56 7.79 8.25 1.68
C PRO A 56 8.39 8.97 2.89
N ARG A 57 8.24 10.29 2.91
CA ARG A 57 8.60 11.07 4.10
C ARG A 57 7.87 10.49 5.31
N ARG A 58 8.59 10.39 6.42
CA ARG A 58 8.06 9.84 7.67
C ARG A 58 6.80 10.61 8.09
N LEU A 59 5.73 9.88 8.34
CA LEU A 59 4.48 10.40 8.90
C LEU A 59 4.65 10.47 10.42
N ASP A 60 5.22 11.57 10.92
CA ASP A 60 5.46 11.89 12.34
C ASP A 60 5.17 10.77 13.37
N GLN A 61 4.01 10.82 14.04
CA GLN A 61 3.63 9.91 15.12
C GLN A 61 3.19 8.52 14.64
N ILE A 62 3.00 8.35 13.33
CA ILE A 62 2.48 7.13 12.69
C ILE A 62 3.64 6.24 12.22
N GLY A 63 4.77 6.80 11.79
CA GLY A 63 5.91 6.07 11.26
C GLY A 63 6.08 6.26 9.75
N ARG A 64 6.76 5.34 9.08
CA ARG A 64 7.03 5.43 7.64
C ARG A 64 6.62 4.12 6.98
N PRO A 65 5.46 4.08 6.30
CA PRO A 65 5.11 2.96 5.45
C PRO A 65 6.13 2.79 4.33
N ASP A 66 6.25 1.60 3.77
CA ASP A 66 7.17 1.33 2.64
C ASP A 66 6.78 2.09 1.37
N PHE A 67 5.47 2.22 1.10
CA PHE A 67 4.96 2.96 -0.05
C PHE A 67 3.82 3.90 0.31
N VAL A 68 3.73 5.00 -0.45
CA VAL A 68 2.51 5.80 -0.57
C VAL A 68 1.99 5.73 -2.00
N ALA A 69 0.70 5.44 -2.15
CA ALA A 69 -0.02 5.54 -3.41
C ALA A 69 -0.52 6.97 -3.58
N MET A 70 -0.16 7.61 -4.70
CA MET A 70 -0.48 8.99 -5.02
C MET A 70 -1.33 9.05 -6.27
N ASP A 71 -2.44 9.77 -6.25
CA ASP A 71 -3.15 10.20 -7.44
C ASP A 71 -2.82 11.67 -7.71
N GLY A 72 -1.91 11.91 -8.65
CA GLY A 72 -1.30 13.22 -8.82
C GLY A 72 -0.56 13.68 -7.53
N LEU A 73 -1.08 14.71 -6.86
CA LEU A 73 -0.52 15.26 -5.62
C LEU A 73 -1.21 14.76 -4.35
N LEU A 74 -2.23 13.90 -4.47
CA LEU A 74 -3.02 13.44 -3.34
C LEU A 74 -2.62 12.02 -2.92
N PRO A 75 -2.23 11.79 -1.65
CA PRO A 75 -2.07 10.44 -1.15
C PRO A 75 -3.44 9.77 -1.03
N ILE A 76 -3.62 8.63 -1.70
CA ILE A 76 -4.86 7.85 -1.71
C ILE A 76 -4.77 6.59 -0.84
N GLY A 77 -3.57 6.16 -0.47
CA GLY A 77 -3.36 5.01 0.40
C GLY A 77 -1.89 4.72 0.66
N TYR A 78 -1.64 3.76 1.54
CA TYR A 78 -0.29 3.37 1.95
C TYR A 78 -0.13 1.85 1.86
N ILE A 79 1.10 1.39 1.68
CA ILE A 79 1.41 -0.04 1.62
C ILE A 79 2.62 -0.33 2.52
N GLU A 80 2.51 -1.37 3.33
CA GLU A 80 3.64 -2.00 4.02
C GLU A 80 3.89 -3.38 3.42
N ALA A 81 5.16 -3.69 3.14
CA ALA A 81 5.59 -4.95 2.56
C ALA A 81 6.48 -5.70 3.55
N GLU A 82 5.96 -6.81 4.07
CA GLU A 82 6.72 -7.76 4.88
C GLU A 82 7.57 -8.69 4.01
N ALA A 83 8.54 -9.38 4.61
CA ALA A 83 9.33 -10.41 3.93
C ALA A 83 8.45 -11.38 3.11
N TYR A 84 8.94 -11.75 1.93
CA TYR A 84 8.22 -12.63 1.04
C TYR A 84 7.68 -13.89 1.72
N GLY A 85 6.39 -14.14 1.56
CA GLY A 85 5.70 -15.32 2.10
C GLY A 85 5.56 -15.34 3.63
N ARG A 86 5.87 -14.24 4.33
CA ARG A 86 5.63 -14.11 5.77
C ARG A 86 4.14 -14.18 6.07
N ASP A 87 3.77 -14.89 7.13
CA ASP A 87 2.38 -14.96 7.59
C ASP A 87 1.92 -13.61 8.16
N LEU A 88 1.05 -12.93 7.42
CA LEU A 88 0.49 -11.62 7.77
C LEU A 88 -0.44 -11.68 9.00
N ASN A 89 -1.04 -12.83 9.28
CA ASN A 89 -1.97 -13.02 10.40
C ASN A 89 -1.25 -13.32 11.72
N ASN A 90 0.05 -13.63 11.66
CA ASN A 90 0.84 -14.02 12.82
C ASN A 90 2.15 -13.22 12.94
N LEU A 91 2.09 -11.92 12.66
CA LEU A 91 3.22 -11.01 12.86
C LEU A 91 3.57 -10.89 14.36
N THR A 92 4.86 -10.77 14.66
CA THR A 92 5.39 -10.71 16.03
C THR A 92 6.40 -9.57 16.20
N GLY A 93 6.68 -9.20 17.45
CA GLY A 93 7.66 -8.17 17.80
C GLY A 93 7.35 -6.81 17.15
N HIS A 94 8.40 -6.13 16.68
CA HIS A 94 8.30 -4.80 16.09
C HIS A 94 7.36 -4.72 14.89
N ALA A 95 7.33 -5.75 14.03
CA ALA A 95 6.45 -5.79 12.86
C ALA A 95 4.97 -5.73 13.28
N ARG A 96 4.58 -6.47 14.33
CA ARG A 96 3.21 -6.44 14.84
C ARG A 96 2.83 -5.06 15.38
N GLU A 97 3.71 -4.44 16.17
CA GLU A 97 3.46 -3.13 16.76
C GLU A 97 3.38 -2.02 15.71
N GLN A 98 4.23 -2.09 14.69
CA GLN A 98 4.24 -1.18 13.54
C GLN A 98 2.95 -1.31 12.73
N ASN A 99 2.59 -2.52 12.30
CA ASN A 99 1.39 -2.75 11.51
C ASN A 99 0.11 -2.41 12.29
N ALA A 100 0.04 -2.73 13.59
CA ALA A 100 -1.09 -2.32 14.42
C ALA A 100 -1.25 -0.79 14.46
N ARG A 101 -0.14 -0.04 14.54
CA ARG A 101 -0.16 1.42 14.50
C ARG A 101 -0.59 1.95 13.13
N PHE A 102 -0.14 1.35 12.03
CA PHE A 102 -0.59 1.72 10.69
C PHE A 102 -2.08 1.45 10.48
N ILE A 103 -2.55 0.26 10.80
CA ILE A 103 -3.97 -0.11 10.72
C ILE A 103 -4.85 0.87 11.50
N GLN A 104 -4.41 1.31 12.68
CA GLN A 104 -5.18 2.24 13.51
C GLN A 104 -5.22 3.68 12.98
N ASN A 105 -4.21 4.13 12.23
CA ASN A 105 -4.01 5.55 11.90
C ASN A 105 -4.08 5.87 10.41
N LEU A 106 -4.01 4.86 9.54
CA LEU A 106 -4.08 5.00 8.09
C LEU A 106 -5.46 4.57 7.60
N ASP A 107 -6.13 5.49 6.92
CA ASP A 107 -7.52 5.33 6.50
C ASP A 107 -7.68 4.29 5.38
N ASN A 108 -6.64 4.11 4.55
CA ASN A 108 -6.58 3.16 3.45
C ASN A 108 -5.18 2.55 3.37
N PHE A 109 -5.04 1.29 3.76
CA PHE A 109 -3.75 0.64 3.99
C PHE A 109 -3.75 -0.79 3.45
N ILE A 110 -2.71 -1.14 2.68
CA ILE A 110 -2.44 -2.52 2.27
C ILE A 110 -1.27 -3.06 3.08
N LEU A 111 -1.44 -4.24 3.65
CA LEU A 111 -0.35 -5.07 4.16
C LEU A 111 -0.13 -6.23 3.18
N THR A 112 1.11 -6.48 2.77
CA THR A 112 1.43 -7.58 1.85
C THR A 112 2.73 -8.30 2.21
N ASN A 113 2.83 -9.57 1.84
CA ASN A 113 4.06 -10.35 1.82
C ASN A 113 4.50 -10.65 0.37
N PHE A 114 4.13 -9.76 -0.57
CA PHE A 114 4.26 -9.86 -2.03
C PHE A 114 3.34 -10.86 -2.74
N VAL A 115 2.70 -11.78 -2.04
CA VAL A 115 1.81 -12.82 -2.62
C VAL A 115 0.38 -12.67 -2.09
N ASP A 116 0.26 -12.46 -0.78
CA ASP A 116 -0.97 -12.21 -0.06
C ASP A 116 -1.11 -10.71 0.21
N PHE A 117 -2.34 -10.22 0.17
CA PHE A 117 -2.69 -8.82 0.32
C PHE A 117 -3.87 -8.68 1.27
N GLN A 118 -3.75 -7.81 2.26
CA GLN A 118 -4.81 -7.44 3.18
C GLN A 118 -5.10 -5.96 3.06
N LEU A 119 -6.34 -5.61 2.70
CA LEU A 119 -6.80 -4.23 2.67
C LEU A 119 -7.49 -3.87 3.98
N TRP A 120 -6.95 -2.85 4.64
CA TRP A 120 -7.47 -2.26 5.86
C TRP A 120 -8.03 -0.86 5.57
N THR A 121 -9.25 -0.62 6.02
CA THR A 121 -9.91 0.69 5.92
C THR A 121 -10.53 1.03 7.26
N GLU A 122 -10.13 2.17 7.84
CA GLU A 122 -10.55 2.63 9.17
C GLU A 122 -10.32 1.58 10.27
N GLY A 123 -9.13 0.96 10.29
CA GLY A 123 -8.78 -0.05 11.28
C GLY A 123 -9.49 -1.40 11.15
N ARG A 124 -10.23 -1.63 10.06
CA ARG A 124 -10.95 -2.88 9.80
C ARG A 124 -10.46 -3.55 8.52
N LEU A 125 -10.24 -4.85 8.58
CA LEU A 125 -9.97 -5.68 7.41
C LEU A 125 -11.19 -5.69 6.49
N ARG A 126 -11.02 -5.26 5.24
CA ARG A 126 -12.10 -5.11 4.24
C ARG A 126 -12.03 -6.17 3.15
N ALA A 127 -10.83 -6.57 2.77
CA ALA A 127 -10.61 -7.59 1.75
C ALA A 127 -9.27 -8.28 1.99
N GLU A 128 -9.20 -9.54 1.59
CA GLU A 128 -7.99 -10.33 1.51
C GLU A 128 -7.93 -10.97 0.13
N ALA A 129 -6.73 -11.08 -0.42
CA ALA A 129 -6.50 -11.76 -1.68
C ALA A 129 -5.13 -12.43 -1.68
N SER A 130 -5.07 -13.63 -2.23
CA SER A 130 -3.80 -14.27 -2.57
C SER A 130 -3.68 -14.38 -4.09
N LEU A 131 -2.54 -13.99 -4.63
CA LEU A 131 -2.27 -14.12 -6.07
C LEU A 131 -2.15 -15.59 -6.52
N THR A 132 -2.07 -16.55 -5.59
CA THR A 132 -2.09 -17.98 -5.90
C THR A 132 -3.49 -18.54 -6.13
N ASP A 133 -4.52 -17.87 -5.60
CA ASP A 133 -5.90 -18.37 -5.59
C ASP A 133 -6.73 -17.78 -6.76
N GLY A 134 -6.12 -16.95 -7.58
CA GLY A 134 -6.73 -16.26 -8.71
C GLY A 134 -6.63 -14.74 -8.61
N THR A 135 -6.92 -14.05 -9.71
CA THR A 135 -6.78 -12.58 -9.76
C THR A 135 -8.03 -11.82 -9.36
N GLU A 136 -9.21 -12.46 -9.37
CA GLU A 136 -10.50 -11.81 -9.15
C GLU A 136 -10.58 -11.10 -7.79
N ASN A 137 -10.17 -11.79 -6.71
CA ASN A 137 -10.16 -11.20 -5.37
C ASN A 137 -9.14 -10.06 -5.25
N PHE A 138 -7.99 -10.20 -5.90
CA PHE A 138 -6.96 -9.17 -5.90
C PHE A 138 -7.41 -7.94 -6.69
N GLU A 139 -8.05 -8.12 -7.84
CA GLU A 139 -8.64 -7.05 -8.64
C GLU A 139 -9.68 -6.28 -7.83
N ALA A 140 -10.61 -6.98 -7.18
CA ALA A 140 -11.61 -6.36 -6.33
C ALA A 140 -11.01 -5.63 -5.11
N LEU A 141 -9.93 -6.18 -4.52
CA LEU A 141 -9.19 -5.53 -3.44
C LEU A 141 -8.51 -4.25 -3.92
N LEU A 142 -7.80 -4.33 -5.04
CA LEU A 142 -7.06 -3.20 -5.59
C LEU A 142 -8.02 -2.12 -6.10
N GLU A 143 -9.15 -2.47 -6.72
CA GLU A 143 -10.20 -1.53 -7.09
C GLU A 143 -10.69 -0.72 -5.88
N ARG A 144 -10.94 -1.39 -4.75
CA ARG A 144 -11.35 -0.73 -3.50
C ARG A 144 -10.26 0.19 -2.97
N PHE A 145 -9.00 -0.24 -3.03
CA PHE A 145 -7.87 0.57 -2.59
C PHE A 145 -7.69 1.83 -3.45
N LEU A 146 -7.75 1.71 -4.79
CA LEU A 146 -7.54 2.84 -5.71
C LEU A 146 -8.72 3.81 -5.74
N ASN A 147 -9.92 3.33 -5.43
CA ASN A 147 -11.15 4.14 -5.37
C ASN A 147 -11.55 4.48 -3.93
N ALA A 148 -10.66 4.31 -2.95
CA ALA A 148 -10.93 4.75 -1.59
C ALA A 148 -11.21 6.25 -1.62
N GLU A 149 -12.45 6.62 -1.29
CA GLU A 149 -12.81 8.03 -1.24
C GLU A 149 -11.96 8.70 -0.14
N PRO A 150 -11.45 9.92 -0.39
CA PRO A 150 -11.00 10.76 0.71
C PRO A 150 -12.17 10.85 1.69
N ILE A 151 -11.93 10.62 2.99
CA ILE A 151 -12.96 10.65 4.05
C ILE A 151 -14.01 11.71 3.70
N GLN A 152 -15.24 11.29 3.44
CA GLN A 152 -16.34 12.23 3.36
C GLN A 152 -16.48 12.84 4.74
N ILE A 153 -16.06 14.08 4.84
CA ILE A 153 -16.09 14.82 6.08
C ILE A 153 -17.54 15.24 6.32
N ALA A 154 -18.32 14.32 6.89
CA ALA A 154 -19.75 14.50 7.11
C ALA A 154 -20.07 15.32 8.37
N THR A 155 -19.07 15.57 9.22
CA THR A 155 -19.23 16.33 10.46
C THR A 155 -18.18 17.44 10.61
N PRO A 156 -18.53 18.56 11.28
CA PRO A 156 -17.57 19.62 11.62
C PRO A 156 -16.34 19.09 12.40
N GLU A 157 -16.51 18.06 13.23
CA GLU A 157 -15.44 17.45 14.01
C GLU A 157 -14.47 16.66 13.12
N ALA A 158 -14.98 15.87 12.18
CA ALA A 158 -14.15 15.19 11.19
C ALA A 158 -13.40 16.20 10.31
N LEU A 159 -14.00 17.37 10.04
CA LEU A 159 -13.39 18.45 9.25
C LEU A 159 -12.24 19.08 10.01
N ALA A 160 -12.47 19.41 11.27
CA ALA A 160 -11.46 19.95 12.15
C ALA A 160 -10.28 18.98 12.30
N GLY A 161 -10.56 17.67 12.44
CA GLY A 161 -9.53 16.63 12.50
C GLY A 161 -8.70 16.55 11.23
N TYR A 162 -9.36 16.51 10.07
CA TYR A 162 -8.70 16.48 8.76
C TYR A 162 -7.86 17.74 8.51
N LEU A 163 -8.42 18.94 8.71
CA LEU A 163 -7.73 20.21 8.51
C LEU A 163 -6.55 20.34 9.48
N ALA A 164 -6.70 19.92 10.73
CA ALA A 164 -5.60 19.93 11.69
C ALA A 164 -4.46 18.99 11.24
N ARG A 165 -4.78 17.82 10.67
CA ARG A 165 -3.78 16.91 10.09
C ARG A 165 -3.07 17.55 8.88
N ARG A 166 -3.82 18.09 7.92
CA ARG A 166 -3.27 18.76 6.73
C ARG A 166 -2.43 20.00 7.06
N THR A 167 -2.83 20.75 8.08
CA THR A 167 -2.07 21.94 8.52
C THR A 167 -0.72 21.53 9.12
N ARG A 168 -0.67 20.43 9.89
CA ARG A 168 0.60 19.88 10.40
C ARG A 168 1.49 19.39 9.25
N GLU A 169 0.92 18.68 8.27
CA GLU A 169 1.66 18.25 7.07
C GLU A 169 2.30 19.43 6.32
N LEU A 170 1.53 20.51 6.13
CA LEU A 170 2.00 21.74 5.48
C LEU A 170 3.09 22.45 6.28
N GLN A 171 2.94 22.53 7.61
CA GLN A 171 3.95 23.13 8.48
C GLN A 171 5.32 22.44 8.32
N THR A 172 5.32 21.10 8.28
CA THR A 172 6.54 20.31 8.10
C THR A 172 7.20 20.57 6.74
N GLN A 173 6.42 20.80 5.69
CA GLN A 173 6.92 21.10 4.34
C GLN A 173 7.52 22.51 4.23
N VAL A 174 6.92 23.50 4.90
CA VAL A 174 7.43 24.88 4.91
C VAL A 174 8.69 25.00 5.76
N ALA A 175 8.80 24.26 6.86
CA ALA A 175 9.96 24.32 7.76
C ALA A 175 11.24 23.64 7.19
N THR A 176 11.13 22.92 6.08
CA THR A 176 12.26 22.27 5.39
C THR A 176 12.73 23.02 4.13
N THR A 177 12.21 24.23 3.89
CA THR A 177 12.64 25.15 2.82
C THR A 177 13.37 26.34 3.44
#